data_AF-A0A1M7MQA0-F1
#
_entry.id   AF-A0A1M7MQA0-F1
#
_cell.length_a   1.000
_cell.length_b   1.000
_cell.length_c   1.000
_cell.angle_alpha   90.00
_cell.angle_beta   90.00
_cell.angle_gamma   90.00
#
_symmetry.space_group_name_H-M   'P 1'
#
loop_
_entity.id
_entity.type
_entity.pdbx_description
1 polymer ?
#
loop_
_entity_poly.entity_id
_entity_poly.type
_entity_poly.pdbx_seq_one_letter_code
_entity_poly.pdbx_strand_id
1 'polypeptide(L)'
;MSEKFTVKDREELERLIKAMIDRDGPNCDLNFIDVSQITDMSELFYHIQEFNGDISKWDVSNVTNMSGMFMGSRFNGDISQWNVSNVTEMSMMFHGAQFNGDISQWDVSNVTNTVEMFNLAKFNGDISNWNPVSLTDKRNMFFCSSLTPPAWYDKEKVVAEDRNHLEKLIKDAIEKDGLNCNLNFIDVSKVQDMSYLFSSDETLRKFNGNIRGWNISNVTNMVGMFAESDFAGDLRQWESKFADKVDRTGMFYNAKNFTKEHAKTFATWCSDGNGSEWDDPDTLGYIDINDLVL
;
A
#
# COMPACT_ATOMS: atom_id res chain seq x y z
N MET A 1 -7.72 26.51 32.06
CA MET A 1 -6.69 25.85 31.25
C MET A 1 -5.78 25.12 32.21
N SER A 2 -5.64 23.80 32.06
CA SER A 2 -4.60 23.05 32.77
C SER A 2 -3.23 23.52 32.30
N GLU A 3 -2.26 23.61 33.19
CA GLU A 3 -0.87 23.95 32.87
C GLU A 3 -0.31 22.88 31.94
N LYS A 4 0.16 23.28 30.74
CA LYS A 4 0.84 22.39 29.80
C LYS A 4 2.34 22.39 30.08
N PHE A 5 2.99 21.25 29.93
CA PHE A 5 4.44 21.12 29.98
C PHE A 5 5.01 21.31 28.56
N THR A 6 5.66 22.44 28.31
CA THR A 6 6.31 22.72 27.02
C THR A 6 7.64 21.99 26.92
N VAL A 7 7.75 21.11 25.92
CA VAL A 7 9.00 20.43 25.58
C VAL A 7 9.88 21.35 24.73
N LYS A 8 11.19 21.30 24.95
CA LYS A 8 12.16 22.17 24.25
C LYS A 8 12.64 21.60 22.92
N ASP A 9 12.61 20.28 22.77
CA ASP A 9 13.11 19.55 21.62
C ASP A 9 12.46 18.15 21.52
N ARG A 10 12.69 17.48 20.37
CA ARG A 10 12.16 16.14 20.09
C ARG A 10 12.66 15.09 21.07
N GLU A 11 13.91 15.19 21.55
CA GLU A 11 14.49 14.22 22.49
C GLU A 11 13.83 14.29 23.88
N GLU A 12 13.46 15.50 24.33
CA GLU A 12 12.68 15.68 25.55
C GLU A 12 11.26 15.15 25.40
N LEU A 13 10.62 15.39 24.24
CA LEU A 13 9.32 14.81 23.93
C LEU A 13 9.36 13.28 23.99
N GLU A 14 10.30 12.65 23.30
CA GLU A 14 10.42 11.18 23.26
C GLU A 14 10.68 10.59 24.66
N ARG A 15 11.57 11.20 25.45
CA ARG A 15 11.83 10.76 26.82
C ARG A 15 10.60 10.90 27.71
N LEU A 16 9.85 11.99 27.57
CA LEU A 16 8.63 12.21 28.35
C LEU A 16 7.55 11.21 27.97
N ILE A 17 7.32 10.97 26.68
CA ILE A 17 6.38 9.94 26.20
C ILE A 17 6.71 8.58 26.79
N LYS A 18 7.97 8.14 26.70
CA LYS A 18 8.42 6.85 27.26
C LYS A 18 8.16 6.77 28.77
N ALA A 19 8.55 7.80 29.52
CA ALA A 19 8.34 7.84 30.97
C ALA A 19 6.85 7.80 31.35
N MET A 20 5.98 8.45 30.57
CA MET A 20 4.53 8.45 30.80
C MET A 20 3.91 7.09 30.51
N ILE A 21 4.34 6.43 29.45
CA ILE A 21 3.88 5.08 29.10
C ILE A 21 4.34 4.06 30.13
N ASP A 22 5.58 4.16 30.62
CA ASP A 22 6.10 3.29 31.67
C ASP A 22 5.32 3.46 33.00
N ARG A 23 4.87 4.68 33.30
CA ARG A 23 4.16 5.01 34.53
C ARG A 23 2.67 4.68 34.48
N ASP A 24 2.01 5.11 33.41
CA ASP A 24 0.54 5.15 33.30
C ASP A 24 -0.01 4.16 32.25
N GLY A 25 0.88 3.46 31.54
CA GLY A 25 0.54 2.48 30.51
C GLY A 25 0.38 3.08 29.10
N PRO A 26 0.18 2.23 28.09
CA PRO A 26 0.16 2.64 26.67
C PRO A 26 -1.04 3.51 26.28
N ASN A 27 -2.08 3.60 27.12
CA ASN A 27 -3.29 4.40 26.86
C ASN A 27 -3.28 5.75 27.62
N CYS A 28 -2.12 6.18 28.13
CA CYS A 28 -2.02 7.42 28.92
C CYS A 28 -2.38 8.67 28.10
N ASP A 29 -2.99 9.67 28.76
CA ASP A 29 -3.29 10.97 28.14
C ASP A 29 -2.02 11.84 28.11
N LEU A 30 -1.63 12.26 26.91
CA LEU A 30 -0.43 13.07 26.67
C LEU A 30 -0.77 14.51 26.25
N ASN A 31 -2.03 14.93 26.34
CA ASN A 31 -2.47 16.28 25.97
C ASN A 31 -1.95 17.38 26.91
N PHE A 32 -1.39 17.02 28.06
CA PHE A 32 -0.70 17.97 28.93
C PHE A 32 0.67 18.40 28.36
N ILE A 33 1.20 17.70 27.36
CA ILE A 33 2.45 18.06 26.70
C ILE A 33 2.15 19.12 25.64
N ASP A 34 2.84 20.25 25.70
CA ASP A 34 2.83 21.27 24.67
C ASP A 34 3.96 21.01 23.66
N VAL A 35 3.57 20.54 22.47
CA VAL A 35 4.45 20.18 21.36
C VAL A 35 4.57 21.29 20.31
N SER A 36 4.04 22.50 20.58
CA SER A 36 3.98 23.59 19.60
C SER A 36 5.34 24.06 19.08
N GLN A 37 6.44 23.76 19.78
CA GLN A 37 7.80 24.09 19.36
C GLN A 37 8.49 22.99 18.54
N ILE A 38 7.84 21.84 18.38
CA ILE A 38 8.42 20.69 17.68
C ILE A 38 8.15 20.81 16.18
N THR A 39 9.20 20.72 15.38
CA THR A 39 9.12 20.74 13.91
C THR A 39 9.31 19.36 13.28
N ASP A 40 9.96 18.43 13.98
CA ASP A 40 10.21 17.07 13.53
C ASP A 40 9.60 16.06 14.52
N MET A 41 8.62 15.30 14.04
CA MET A 41 7.96 14.20 14.74
C MET A 41 8.22 12.84 14.06
N SER A 42 9.23 12.76 13.20
CA SER A 42 9.58 11.50 12.53
C SER A 42 9.77 10.38 13.56
N GLU A 43 9.24 9.21 13.25
CA GLU A 43 9.39 7.96 14.02
C GLU A 43 9.00 8.04 15.51
N LEU A 44 8.27 9.09 15.95
CA LEU A 44 8.03 9.37 17.38
C LEU A 44 7.37 8.21 18.13
N PHE A 45 6.51 7.43 17.47
CA PHE A 45 5.89 6.22 18.02
C PHE A 45 6.35 4.92 17.35
N TYR A 46 7.35 4.94 16.47
CA TYR A 46 7.84 3.74 15.77
C TYR A 46 8.35 2.66 16.73
N HIS A 47 9.10 3.06 17.76
CA HIS A 47 9.61 2.17 18.80
C HIS A 47 8.61 1.91 19.94
N ILE A 48 7.42 2.48 19.86
CA ILE A 48 6.39 2.45 20.91
C ILE A 48 5.07 1.94 20.31
N GLN A 49 5.14 0.79 19.64
CA GLN A 49 4.05 0.25 18.82
C GLN A 49 2.75 0.00 19.60
N GLU A 50 2.84 -0.19 20.91
CA GLU A 50 1.67 -0.45 21.77
C GLU A 50 0.92 0.83 22.17
N PHE A 51 1.48 2.03 21.94
CA PHE A 51 0.83 3.28 22.34
C PHE A 51 -0.52 3.49 21.63
N ASN A 52 -1.54 3.84 22.41
CA ASN A 52 -2.89 4.16 21.95
C ASN A 52 -3.58 5.18 22.89
N GLY A 53 -2.79 6.07 23.49
CA GLY A 53 -3.26 7.13 24.36
C GLY A 53 -3.80 8.35 23.61
N ASP A 54 -4.31 9.34 24.35
CA ASP A 54 -4.90 10.55 23.78
C ASP A 54 -3.84 11.63 23.48
N ILE A 55 -3.77 12.03 22.21
CA ILE A 55 -2.94 13.13 21.66
C ILE A 55 -3.75 14.10 20.80
N SER A 56 -5.09 14.05 20.91
CA SER A 56 -6.01 14.81 20.05
C SER A 56 -5.86 16.33 20.14
N LYS A 57 -5.27 16.84 21.23
CA LYS A 57 -5.08 18.28 21.51
C LYS A 57 -3.64 18.76 21.30
N TRP A 58 -2.80 17.94 20.68
CA TRP A 58 -1.47 18.37 20.25
C TRP A 58 -1.59 19.43 19.16
N ASP A 59 -0.86 20.53 19.34
CA ASP A 59 -0.73 21.57 18.33
C ASP A 59 0.47 21.23 17.43
N VAL A 60 0.18 20.61 16.29
CA VAL A 60 1.19 20.17 15.31
C VAL A 60 1.40 21.19 14.19
N SER A 61 0.89 22.42 14.31
CA SER A 61 0.91 23.38 13.21
C SER A 61 2.32 23.81 12.78
N ASN A 62 3.35 23.58 13.59
CA ASN A 62 4.75 23.89 13.26
C ASN A 62 5.54 22.67 12.76
N VAL A 63 4.92 21.48 12.76
CA VAL A 63 5.57 20.24 12.32
C VAL A 63 5.70 20.24 10.80
N THR A 64 6.91 19.92 10.32
CA THR A 64 7.24 19.78 8.89
C THR A 64 7.52 18.33 8.51
N ASN A 65 7.91 17.47 9.47
CA ASN A 65 8.23 16.06 9.23
C ASN A 65 7.45 15.13 10.18
N MET A 66 6.68 14.20 9.62
CA MET A 66 5.94 13.15 10.32
C MET A 66 6.28 11.74 9.80
N SER A 67 7.41 11.59 9.08
CA SER A 67 7.78 10.32 8.46
C SER A 67 7.90 9.20 9.48
N GLY A 68 7.26 8.06 9.21
CA GLY A 68 7.28 6.87 10.07
C GLY A 68 6.65 7.05 11.45
N MET A 69 5.97 8.17 11.74
CA MET A 69 5.49 8.50 13.09
C MET A 69 4.65 7.39 13.73
N PHE A 70 3.75 6.75 12.97
CA PHE A 70 2.90 5.64 13.41
C PHE A 70 3.18 4.33 12.67
N MET A 71 4.37 4.15 12.09
CA MET A 71 4.73 2.92 11.38
C MET A 71 4.60 1.70 12.29
N GLY A 72 3.79 0.72 11.89
CA GLY A 72 3.51 -0.50 12.65
C GLY A 72 2.77 -0.27 13.98
N SER A 73 2.28 0.94 14.24
CA SER A 73 1.66 1.30 15.52
C SER A 73 0.24 0.73 15.66
N ARG A 74 -0.14 0.44 16.91
CA ARG A 74 -1.53 0.14 17.32
C ARG A 74 -2.38 1.38 17.53
N PHE A 75 -1.79 2.58 17.43
CA PHE A 75 -2.49 3.83 17.60
C PHE A 75 -3.70 3.94 16.67
N ASN A 76 -4.85 4.25 17.26
CA ASN A 76 -6.12 4.49 16.56
C ASN A 76 -6.91 5.63 17.22
N GLY A 77 -6.22 6.58 17.84
CA GLY A 77 -6.81 7.77 18.47
C GLY A 77 -7.25 8.83 17.45
N ASP A 78 -8.02 9.81 17.91
CA ASP A 78 -8.49 10.91 17.08
C ASP A 78 -7.38 11.94 16.82
N ILE A 79 -7.08 12.15 15.53
CA ILE A 79 -6.14 13.17 15.01
C ILE A 79 -6.80 14.02 13.90
N SER A 80 -8.13 13.99 13.81
CA SER A 80 -8.91 14.69 12.77
C SER A 80 -8.74 16.21 12.81
N GLN A 81 -8.44 16.76 14.00
CA GLN A 81 -8.27 18.20 14.24
C GLN A 81 -6.84 18.70 14.11
N TRP A 82 -5.89 17.83 13.77
CA TRP A 82 -4.50 18.24 13.58
C TRP A 82 -4.36 19.15 12.35
N ASN A 83 -3.72 20.30 12.55
CA ASN A 83 -3.34 21.17 11.45
C ASN A 83 -2.01 20.72 10.84
N VAL A 84 -2.08 19.95 9.75
CA VAL A 84 -0.91 19.43 9.04
C VAL A 84 -0.47 20.31 7.85
N SER A 85 -0.98 21.54 7.73
CA SER A 85 -0.74 22.39 6.54
C SER A 85 0.73 22.73 6.30
N ASN A 86 1.59 22.62 7.32
CA ASN A 86 3.04 22.86 7.20
C ASN A 86 3.88 21.57 7.00
N VAL A 87 3.25 20.40 7.04
CA VAL A 87 3.94 19.13 6.88
C VAL A 87 4.34 18.93 5.42
N THR A 88 5.61 18.63 5.17
CA THR A 88 6.15 18.32 3.85
C THR A 88 6.46 16.82 3.70
N GLU A 89 6.87 16.16 4.79
CA GLU A 89 7.28 14.75 4.78
C GLU A 89 6.31 13.86 5.59
N MET A 90 5.68 12.89 4.91
CA MET A 90 4.78 11.89 5.49
C MET A 90 5.12 10.46 5.05
N SER A 91 6.37 10.21 4.63
CA SER A 91 6.78 8.87 4.18
C SER A 91 6.59 7.84 5.30
N MET A 92 6.01 6.69 4.98
CA MET A 92 5.74 5.58 5.89
C MET A 92 4.90 5.93 7.15
N MET A 93 4.26 7.11 7.21
CA MET A 93 3.59 7.61 8.43
C MET A 93 2.63 6.58 9.06
N PHE A 94 1.85 5.86 8.24
CA PHE A 94 0.92 4.80 8.67
C PHE A 94 1.26 3.43 8.07
N HIS A 95 2.51 3.20 7.63
CA HIS A 95 2.92 1.93 7.04
C HIS A 95 2.64 0.78 8.03
N GLY A 96 1.81 -0.19 7.65
CA GLY A 96 1.42 -1.33 8.50
C GLY A 96 0.64 -0.96 9.77
N ALA A 97 0.18 0.28 9.91
CA ALA A 97 -0.51 0.76 11.10
C ALA A 97 -1.96 0.25 11.21
N GLN A 98 -2.47 0.19 12.44
CA GLN A 98 -3.89 -0.13 12.71
C GLN A 98 -4.83 1.07 12.53
N PHE A 99 -4.28 2.28 12.35
CA PHE A 99 -5.02 3.53 12.28
C PHE A 99 -6.12 3.51 11.21
N ASN A 100 -7.33 3.90 11.61
CA ASN A 100 -8.49 4.06 10.73
C ASN A 100 -9.36 5.28 11.11
N GLY A 101 -8.75 6.32 11.70
CA GLY A 101 -9.43 7.56 12.06
C GLY A 101 -9.68 8.48 10.85
N ASP A 102 -10.52 9.50 11.04
CA ASP A 102 -10.83 10.49 10.00
C ASP A 102 -9.66 11.47 9.80
N ILE A 103 -9.17 11.54 8.57
CA ILE A 103 -8.13 12.50 8.10
C ILE A 103 -8.58 13.23 6.82
N SER A 104 -9.89 13.19 6.52
CA SER A 104 -10.47 13.77 5.29
C SER A 104 -10.28 15.29 5.20
N GLN A 105 -10.15 15.96 6.35
CA GLN A 105 -10.03 17.42 6.47
C GLN A 105 -8.58 17.93 6.51
N TRP A 106 -7.60 17.04 6.43
CA TRP A 106 -6.19 17.45 6.43
C TRP A 106 -5.83 18.23 5.16
N ASP A 107 -5.21 19.40 5.35
CA ASP A 107 -4.60 20.15 4.27
C ASP A 107 -3.21 19.57 3.96
N VAL A 108 -3.14 18.73 2.93
CA VAL A 108 -1.91 18.09 2.45
C VAL A 108 -1.27 18.83 1.27
N SER A 109 -1.64 20.09 1.03
CA SER A 109 -1.18 20.84 -0.16
C SER A 109 0.33 21.05 -0.23
N ASN A 110 1.01 21.11 0.92
CA ASN A 110 2.46 21.26 1.04
C ASN A 110 3.23 19.93 1.13
N VAL A 111 2.55 18.79 1.19
CA VAL A 111 3.21 17.48 1.29
C VAL A 111 3.93 17.15 -0.02
N THR A 112 5.22 16.89 0.08
CA THR A 112 6.10 16.52 -1.04
C THR A 112 6.32 15.02 -1.14
N ASN A 113 6.25 14.31 -0.01
CA ASN A 113 6.60 12.90 0.09
C ASN A 113 5.57 12.08 0.89
N THR A 114 4.98 11.08 0.23
CA THR A 114 4.03 10.11 0.83
C THR A 114 4.43 8.66 0.55
N VAL A 115 5.72 8.42 0.28
CA VAL A 115 6.24 7.07 -0.02
C VAL A 115 5.76 6.09 1.04
N GLU A 116 5.06 5.04 0.60
CA GLU A 116 4.55 3.96 1.46
C GLU A 116 3.67 4.40 2.65
N MET A 117 3.10 5.62 2.63
CA MET A 117 2.35 6.17 3.76
C MET A 117 1.25 5.23 4.29
N PHE A 118 0.50 4.57 3.40
CA PHE A 118 -0.56 3.61 3.73
C PHE A 118 -0.24 2.18 3.25
N ASN A 119 1.03 1.88 2.97
CA ASN A 119 1.45 0.54 2.58
C ASN A 119 1.12 -0.45 3.71
N LEU A 120 0.49 -1.58 3.41
CA LEU A 120 0.02 -2.58 4.39
C LEU A 120 -0.92 -2.04 5.48
N ALA A 121 -1.37 -0.79 5.40
CA ALA A 121 -2.22 -0.17 6.41
C ALA A 121 -3.65 -0.70 6.32
N LYS A 122 -4.33 -0.79 7.47
CA LYS A 122 -5.77 -1.11 7.52
C LYS A 122 -6.68 0.05 7.12
N PHE A 123 -6.10 1.23 6.92
CA PHE A 123 -6.81 2.46 6.62
C PHE A 123 -7.72 2.31 5.38
N ASN A 124 -8.98 2.73 5.54
CA ASN A 124 -9.99 2.75 4.48
C ASN A 124 -10.82 4.04 4.45
N GLY A 125 -10.34 5.11 5.12
CA GLY A 125 -11.02 6.40 5.19
C GLY A 125 -11.04 7.17 3.87
N ASP A 126 -11.98 8.10 3.74
CA ASP A 126 -12.13 8.93 2.54
C ASP A 126 -11.11 10.07 2.50
N ILE A 127 -10.20 10.00 1.52
CA ILE A 127 -9.19 11.02 1.20
C ILE A 127 -9.36 11.57 -0.22
N SER A 128 -10.57 11.43 -0.79
CA SER A 128 -10.87 11.90 -2.15
C SER A 128 -10.78 13.42 -2.28
N ASN A 129 -11.03 14.16 -1.20
CA ASN A 129 -10.97 15.62 -1.13
C ASN A 129 -9.56 16.19 -0.98
N TRP A 130 -8.54 15.36 -0.73
CA TRP A 130 -7.16 15.83 -0.62
C TRP A 130 -6.69 16.47 -1.94
N ASN A 131 -5.87 17.52 -1.81
CA ASN A 131 -5.29 18.22 -2.96
C ASN A 131 -3.77 18.41 -2.77
N PRO A 132 -2.97 17.34 -2.89
CA PRO A 132 -1.53 17.38 -2.63
C PRO A 132 -0.79 17.93 -3.85
N VAL A 133 -0.94 19.23 -4.11
CA VAL A 133 -0.38 19.91 -5.30
C VAL A 133 1.15 19.90 -5.34
N SER A 134 1.82 19.74 -4.20
CA SER A 134 3.28 19.73 -4.07
C SER A 134 3.87 18.32 -4.13
N LEU A 135 3.05 17.28 -4.30
CA LEU A 135 3.48 15.89 -4.20
C LEU A 135 4.40 15.48 -5.35
N THR A 136 5.64 15.12 -5.01
CA THR A 136 6.66 14.70 -5.98
C THR A 136 6.99 13.22 -5.87
N ASP A 137 6.92 12.64 -4.66
CA ASP A 137 7.16 11.21 -4.44
C ASP A 137 5.98 10.55 -3.69
N LYS A 138 5.36 9.59 -4.37
CA LYS A 138 4.16 8.88 -3.91
C LYS A 138 4.27 7.36 -4.12
N ARG A 139 5.49 6.88 -4.33
CA ARG A 139 5.78 5.47 -4.62
C ARG A 139 5.18 4.59 -3.53
N ASN A 140 4.46 3.57 -3.95
CA ASN A 140 3.91 2.54 -3.07
C ASN A 140 3.01 3.06 -1.93
N MET A 141 2.49 4.30 -2.01
CA MET A 141 1.64 4.90 -0.97
C MET A 141 0.49 3.98 -0.54
N PHE A 142 -0.12 3.27 -1.49
CA PHE A 142 -1.21 2.32 -1.25
C PHE A 142 -0.83 0.86 -1.60
N PHE A 143 0.47 0.53 -1.57
CA PHE A 143 0.93 -0.84 -1.82
C PHE A 143 0.32 -1.80 -0.79
N CYS A 144 -0.31 -2.89 -1.22
CA CYS A 144 -1.03 -3.81 -0.32
C CYS A 144 -2.05 -3.16 0.64
N SER A 145 -2.53 -1.95 0.35
CA SER A 145 -3.57 -1.26 1.12
C SER A 145 -4.96 -1.74 0.71
N SER A 146 -5.93 -1.66 1.62
CA SER A 146 -7.33 -1.88 1.28
C SER A 146 -7.98 -0.67 0.60
N LEU A 147 -7.37 0.51 0.73
CA LEU A 147 -7.89 1.75 0.16
C LEU A 147 -7.77 1.74 -1.36
N THR A 148 -8.85 2.11 -2.04
CA THR A 148 -8.79 2.39 -3.48
C THR A 148 -8.11 3.73 -3.69
N PRO A 149 -7.02 3.82 -4.48
CA PRO A 149 -6.34 5.08 -4.72
C PRO A 149 -7.31 6.16 -5.24
N PRO A 150 -7.29 7.37 -4.66
CA PRO A 150 -8.16 8.46 -5.07
C PRO A 150 -7.73 9.04 -6.43
N ALA A 151 -8.63 9.76 -7.11
CA ALA A 151 -8.40 10.30 -8.45
C ALA A 151 -7.15 11.20 -8.56
N TRP A 152 -6.74 11.86 -7.47
CA TRP A 152 -5.54 12.69 -7.47
C TRP A 152 -4.23 11.87 -7.49
N TYR A 153 -4.26 10.58 -7.15
CA TYR A 153 -3.08 9.72 -7.08
C TYR A 153 -2.61 9.28 -8.47
N ASP A 154 -3.50 8.93 -9.39
CA ASP A 154 -3.17 8.35 -10.71
C ASP A 154 -3.33 9.33 -11.89
N LYS A 155 -3.08 10.64 -11.69
CA LYS A 155 -3.37 11.70 -12.68
C LYS A 155 -2.73 11.51 -14.07
N GLU A 156 -1.68 10.71 -14.22
CA GLU A 156 -1.02 10.48 -15.51
C GLU A 156 -0.81 8.98 -15.73
N LYS A 157 -1.63 8.40 -16.62
CA LYS A 157 -1.41 7.03 -17.09
C LYS A 157 -0.62 7.01 -18.39
N VAL A 158 0.36 6.12 -18.50
CA VAL A 158 1.09 5.82 -19.74
C VAL A 158 0.41 4.63 -20.42
N VAL A 159 -0.08 4.82 -21.65
CA VAL A 159 -0.76 3.75 -22.38
C VAL A 159 0.27 2.78 -22.97
N ALA A 160 0.20 1.51 -22.57
CA ALA A 160 0.96 0.44 -23.20
C ALA A 160 0.28 0.05 -24.52
N GLU A 161 1.01 0.16 -25.63
CA GLU A 161 0.45 -0.04 -26.98
C GLU A 161 0.36 -1.53 -27.36
N ASP A 162 1.28 -2.35 -26.84
CA ASP A 162 1.34 -3.79 -27.04
C ASP A 162 2.13 -4.46 -25.89
N ARG A 163 2.27 -5.79 -25.95
CA ARG A 163 3.01 -6.58 -24.96
C ARG A 163 4.47 -6.15 -24.79
N ASN A 164 5.17 -5.83 -25.88
CA ASN A 164 6.59 -5.49 -25.84
C ASN A 164 6.80 -4.09 -25.26
N HIS A 165 5.90 -3.15 -25.59
CA HIS A 165 5.88 -1.83 -24.98
C HIS A 165 5.57 -1.93 -23.48
N LEU A 166 4.59 -2.76 -23.10
CA LEU A 166 4.30 -3.04 -21.69
C LEU A 166 5.54 -3.59 -20.97
N GLU A 167 6.19 -4.62 -21.53
CA GLU A 167 7.40 -5.21 -20.95
C GLU A 167 8.50 -4.16 -20.73
N LYS A 168 8.71 -3.26 -21.70
CA LYS A 168 9.67 -2.16 -21.58
C LYS A 168 9.30 -1.19 -20.44
N LEU A 169 8.04 -0.73 -20.38
CA LEU A 169 7.59 0.17 -19.32
C LEU A 169 7.76 -0.44 -17.93
N ILE A 170 7.53 -1.74 -17.79
CA ILE A 170 7.73 -2.47 -16.54
C ILE A 170 9.21 -2.49 -16.17
N LYS A 171 10.11 -2.79 -17.11
CA LYS A 171 11.56 -2.79 -16.88
C LYS A 171 12.08 -1.42 -16.49
N ASP A 172 11.66 -0.37 -17.19
CA ASP A 172 12.02 1.01 -16.88
C ASP A 172 11.54 1.40 -15.47
N ALA A 173 10.35 0.96 -15.07
CA ALA A 173 9.82 1.18 -13.73
C ALA A 173 10.58 0.40 -12.65
N ILE A 174 10.96 -0.85 -12.92
CA ILE A 174 11.77 -1.67 -12.00
C ILE A 174 13.17 -1.07 -11.83
N GLU A 175 13.79 -0.58 -12.90
CA GLU A 175 15.09 0.09 -12.83
C GLU A 175 15.04 1.35 -11.96
N LYS A 176 13.95 2.12 -12.08
CA LYS A 176 13.76 3.37 -11.34
C LYS A 176 13.36 3.17 -9.88
N ASP A 177 12.40 2.28 -9.65
CA ASP A 177 11.64 2.20 -8.38
C ASP A 177 11.79 0.84 -7.67
N GLY A 178 12.58 -0.08 -8.24
CA GLY A 178 12.87 -1.41 -7.69
C GLY A 178 11.82 -2.47 -8.03
N LEU A 179 12.07 -3.71 -7.59
CA LEU A 179 11.23 -4.88 -7.90
C LEU A 179 9.80 -4.81 -7.33
N ASN A 180 9.56 -3.94 -6.34
CA ASN A 180 8.27 -3.75 -5.69
C ASN A 180 7.55 -2.48 -6.18
N CYS A 181 7.90 -1.95 -7.35
CA CYS A 181 7.35 -0.70 -7.85
C CYS A 181 5.84 -0.79 -8.15
N ASN A 182 5.16 0.36 -8.08
CA ASN A 182 3.75 0.46 -8.46
C ASN A 182 3.62 0.71 -9.97
N LEU A 183 3.02 -0.22 -10.69
CA LEU A 183 2.81 -0.16 -12.14
C LEU A 183 1.39 0.30 -12.52
N ASN A 184 0.55 0.72 -11.58
CA ASN A 184 -0.83 1.15 -11.87
C ASN A 184 -0.92 2.45 -12.70
N PHE A 185 0.20 3.17 -12.85
CA PHE A 185 0.33 4.26 -13.81
C PHE A 185 0.35 3.75 -15.27
N ILE A 186 0.55 2.45 -15.51
CA ILE A 186 0.47 1.90 -16.86
C ILE A 186 -0.99 1.58 -17.18
N ASP A 187 -1.53 2.24 -18.20
CA ASP A 187 -2.81 1.85 -18.79
C ASP A 187 -2.60 0.69 -19.78
N VAL A 188 -3.08 -0.49 -19.41
CA VAL A 188 -2.99 -1.71 -20.20
C VAL A 188 -4.19 -1.93 -21.13
N SER A 189 -5.07 -0.94 -21.28
CA SER A 189 -6.33 -1.07 -22.02
C SER A 189 -6.18 -1.48 -23.50
N LYS A 190 -5.02 -1.23 -24.13
CA LYS A 190 -4.74 -1.67 -25.51
C LYS A 190 -4.04 -3.02 -25.62
N VAL A 191 -3.56 -3.59 -24.52
CA VAL A 191 -2.79 -4.84 -24.52
C VAL A 191 -3.74 -6.03 -24.53
N GLN A 192 -3.67 -6.84 -25.58
CA GLN A 192 -4.47 -8.08 -25.69
C GLN A 192 -3.68 -9.32 -25.26
N ASP A 193 -2.36 -9.30 -25.47
CA ASP A 193 -1.46 -10.41 -25.16
C ASP A 193 -0.52 -10.04 -24.00
N MET A 194 -0.60 -10.79 -22.91
CA MET A 194 0.26 -10.72 -21.73
C MET A 194 0.99 -12.05 -21.48
N SER A 195 1.02 -12.95 -22.47
CA SER A 195 1.65 -14.26 -22.31
C SER A 195 3.10 -14.13 -21.85
N TYR A 196 3.54 -14.93 -20.88
CA TYR A 196 4.90 -14.92 -20.33
C TYR A 196 5.45 -13.55 -19.90
N LEU A 197 4.59 -12.55 -19.65
CA LEU A 197 5.04 -11.17 -19.39
C LEU A 197 6.02 -11.08 -18.21
N PHE A 198 5.67 -11.69 -17.08
CA PHE A 198 6.53 -11.75 -15.89
C PHE A 198 7.45 -12.98 -15.86
N SER A 199 7.48 -13.74 -16.95
CA SER A 199 8.32 -14.94 -17.10
C SER A 199 9.43 -14.76 -18.12
N SER A 200 9.39 -13.68 -18.92
CA SER A 200 10.26 -13.52 -20.09
C SER A 200 11.74 -13.41 -19.75
N ASP A 201 12.10 -12.93 -18.55
CA ASP A 201 13.47 -12.92 -18.07
C ASP A 201 13.59 -12.97 -16.53
N GLU A 202 14.83 -12.99 -16.05
CA GLU A 202 15.15 -13.11 -14.62
C GLU A 202 14.71 -11.90 -13.79
N THR A 203 14.76 -10.68 -14.34
CA THR A 203 14.36 -9.47 -13.63
C THR A 203 12.85 -9.46 -13.44
N LEU A 204 12.10 -9.76 -14.50
CA LEU A 204 10.64 -9.79 -14.44
C LEU A 204 10.10 -10.95 -13.61
N ARG A 205 10.79 -12.10 -13.59
CA ARG A 205 10.44 -13.20 -12.66
C ARG A 205 10.56 -12.82 -11.19
N LYS A 206 11.40 -11.83 -10.86
CA LYS A 206 11.56 -11.32 -9.48
C LYS A 206 10.63 -10.15 -9.16
N PHE A 207 9.86 -9.66 -10.13
CA PHE A 207 8.92 -8.56 -9.90
C PHE A 207 7.86 -8.98 -8.88
N ASN A 208 7.63 -8.12 -7.88
CA ASN A 208 6.65 -8.32 -6.83
C ASN A 208 5.93 -7.00 -6.49
N GLY A 209 5.79 -6.12 -7.47
CA GLY A 209 5.16 -4.81 -7.32
C GLY A 209 3.65 -4.80 -7.58
N ASN A 210 3.07 -3.61 -7.69
CA ASN A 210 1.62 -3.41 -7.75
C ASN A 210 1.09 -3.35 -9.18
N ILE A 211 0.18 -4.25 -9.53
CA ILE A 211 -0.59 -4.24 -10.78
C ILE A 211 -2.10 -4.32 -10.55
N ARG A 212 -2.54 -4.14 -9.29
CA ARG A 212 -3.94 -4.34 -8.86
C ARG A 212 -4.93 -3.43 -9.62
N GLY A 213 -4.48 -2.22 -9.98
CA GLY A 213 -5.26 -1.20 -10.67
C GLY A 213 -5.35 -1.37 -12.19
N TRP A 214 -4.68 -2.37 -12.77
CA TRP A 214 -4.78 -2.64 -14.20
C TRP A 214 -6.22 -2.99 -14.62
N ASN A 215 -6.61 -2.48 -15.79
CA ASN A 215 -7.87 -2.84 -16.43
C ASN A 215 -7.59 -3.90 -17.50
N ILE A 216 -7.78 -5.17 -17.13
CA ILE A 216 -7.47 -6.33 -17.98
C ILE A 216 -8.63 -6.78 -18.87
N SER A 217 -9.70 -6.00 -19.00
CA SER A 217 -10.93 -6.40 -19.72
C SER A 217 -10.74 -6.68 -21.20
N ASN A 218 -9.63 -6.23 -21.79
CA ASN A 218 -9.30 -6.45 -23.20
C ASN A 218 -8.24 -7.54 -23.41
N VAL A 219 -7.72 -8.14 -22.33
CA VAL A 219 -6.68 -9.17 -22.40
C VAL A 219 -7.32 -10.50 -22.79
N THR A 220 -6.81 -11.11 -23.86
CA THR A 220 -7.30 -12.39 -24.40
C THR A 220 -6.27 -13.51 -24.24
N ASN A 221 -5.01 -13.20 -23.96
CA ASN A 221 -3.95 -14.19 -23.75
C ASN A 221 -3.10 -13.84 -22.51
N MET A 222 -3.10 -14.72 -21.51
CA MET A 222 -2.30 -14.67 -20.28
C MET A 222 -1.49 -15.95 -20.08
N VAL A 223 -1.28 -16.74 -21.14
CA VAL A 223 -0.54 -18.01 -21.09
C VAL A 223 0.82 -17.80 -20.43
N GLY A 224 1.09 -18.54 -19.36
CA GLY A 224 2.39 -18.46 -18.68
C GLY A 224 2.76 -17.10 -18.09
N MET A 225 1.82 -16.15 -17.93
CA MET A 225 2.13 -14.76 -17.57
C MET A 225 3.02 -14.61 -16.33
N PHE A 226 2.83 -15.46 -15.31
CA PHE A 226 3.57 -15.50 -14.04
C PHE A 226 4.32 -16.82 -13.82
N ALA A 227 4.52 -17.63 -14.87
CA ALA A 227 5.21 -18.91 -14.77
C ALA A 227 6.62 -18.74 -14.18
N GLU A 228 6.99 -19.58 -13.21
CA GLU A 228 8.27 -19.58 -12.50
C GLU A 228 8.63 -18.25 -11.80
N SER A 229 7.66 -17.36 -11.63
CA SER A 229 7.87 -16.06 -10.99
C SER A 229 7.78 -16.13 -9.46
N ASP A 230 8.37 -15.13 -8.81
CA ASP A 230 8.28 -14.88 -7.37
C ASP A 230 7.09 -13.96 -7.03
N PHE A 231 6.21 -13.67 -7.99
CA PHE A 231 5.11 -12.73 -7.81
C PHE A 231 4.13 -13.19 -6.73
N ALA A 232 3.96 -12.33 -5.73
CA ALA A 232 3.06 -12.49 -4.58
C ALA A 232 2.05 -11.33 -4.47
N GLY A 233 1.93 -10.51 -5.52
CA GLY A 233 1.16 -9.27 -5.50
C GLY A 233 -0.35 -9.50 -5.54
N ASP A 234 -1.08 -8.54 -4.99
CA ASP A 234 -2.53 -8.62 -4.82
C ASP A 234 -3.30 -8.44 -6.14
N LEU A 235 -4.08 -9.46 -6.52
CA LEU A 235 -4.90 -9.50 -7.74
C LEU A 235 -6.41 -9.42 -7.49
N ARG A 236 -6.89 -9.17 -6.26
CA ARG A 236 -8.33 -9.26 -5.91
C ARG A 236 -9.25 -8.36 -6.74
N GLN A 237 -8.76 -7.27 -7.33
CA GLN A 237 -9.57 -6.42 -8.22
C GLN A 237 -9.71 -6.95 -9.66
N TRP A 238 -9.06 -8.06 -9.99
CA TRP A 238 -9.10 -8.64 -11.34
C TRP A 238 -10.28 -9.59 -11.53
N GLU A 239 -10.86 -10.14 -10.45
CA GLU A 239 -11.97 -11.12 -10.49
C GLU A 239 -13.11 -10.69 -11.42
N SER A 240 -13.52 -9.42 -11.34
CA SER A 240 -14.63 -8.87 -12.11
C SER A 240 -14.22 -8.27 -13.45
N LYS A 241 -12.95 -8.40 -13.86
CA LYS A 241 -12.37 -7.71 -15.03
C LYS A 241 -11.88 -8.67 -16.11
N PHE A 242 -11.93 -9.98 -15.93
CA PHE A 242 -11.54 -10.91 -17.00
C PHE A 242 -12.53 -10.85 -18.16
N ALA A 243 -12.00 -10.86 -19.39
CA ALA A 243 -12.82 -11.07 -20.58
C ALA A 243 -13.39 -12.51 -20.61
N ASP A 244 -14.58 -12.69 -21.19
CA ASP A 244 -15.28 -13.99 -21.26
C ASP A 244 -14.44 -15.13 -21.90
N LYS A 245 -13.38 -14.81 -22.66
CA LYS A 245 -12.51 -15.76 -23.37
C LYS A 245 -11.03 -15.37 -23.28
N VAL A 246 -10.49 -15.35 -22.06
CA VAL A 246 -9.05 -15.20 -21.84
C VAL A 246 -8.39 -16.59 -21.73
N ASP A 247 -7.36 -16.84 -22.54
CA ASP A 247 -6.50 -18.02 -22.38
C ASP A 247 -5.56 -17.78 -21.18
N ARG A 248 -5.67 -18.63 -20.16
CA ARG A 248 -4.91 -18.53 -18.90
C ARG A 248 -4.02 -19.75 -18.68
N THR A 249 -3.76 -20.55 -19.72
CA THR A 249 -3.04 -21.81 -19.60
C THR A 249 -1.68 -21.62 -18.92
N GLY A 250 -1.45 -22.31 -17.80
CA GLY A 250 -0.18 -22.26 -17.08
C GLY A 250 0.18 -20.87 -16.56
N MET A 251 -0.79 -19.96 -16.40
CA MET A 251 -0.57 -18.57 -15.97
C MET A 251 0.32 -18.48 -14.73
N PHE A 252 0.20 -19.44 -13.81
CA PHE A 252 0.98 -19.52 -12.57
C PHE A 252 1.85 -20.79 -12.47
N TYR A 253 2.16 -21.44 -13.59
CA TYR A 253 2.95 -22.67 -13.62
C TYR A 253 4.28 -22.52 -12.85
N ASN A 254 4.51 -23.34 -11.83
CA ASN A 254 5.68 -23.27 -10.94
C ASN A 254 5.95 -21.88 -10.30
N ALA A 255 4.93 -21.03 -10.15
CA ALA A 255 5.07 -19.76 -9.45
C ALA A 255 5.35 -20.00 -7.95
N LYS A 256 6.44 -19.42 -7.42
CA LYS A 256 6.95 -19.78 -6.08
C LYS A 256 6.06 -19.29 -4.93
N ASN A 257 5.40 -18.15 -5.13
CA ASN A 257 4.62 -17.47 -4.10
C ASN A 257 3.12 -17.45 -4.42
N PHE A 258 2.61 -18.45 -5.13
CA PHE A 258 1.17 -18.57 -5.37
C PHE A 258 0.45 -18.92 -4.06
N THR A 259 -0.51 -18.08 -3.63
CA THR A 259 -1.17 -18.19 -2.33
C THR A 259 -2.63 -18.65 -2.46
N LYS A 260 -3.23 -19.07 -1.33
CA LYS A 260 -4.68 -19.35 -1.25
C LYS A 260 -5.54 -18.14 -1.67
N GLU A 261 -5.08 -16.91 -1.44
CA GLU A 261 -5.82 -15.70 -1.86
C GLU A 261 -5.78 -15.50 -3.38
N HIS A 262 -4.67 -15.85 -4.04
CA HIS A 262 -4.65 -15.93 -5.49
C HIS A 262 -5.65 -16.99 -5.97
N ALA A 263 -5.61 -18.21 -5.41
CA ALA A 263 -6.55 -19.27 -5.79
C ALA A 263 -8.02 -18.84 -5.65
N LYS A 264 -8.39 -18.12 -4.57
CA LYS A 264 -9.73 -17.54 -4.39
C LYS A 264 -10.10 -16.55 -5.49
N THR A 265 -9.16 -15.67 -5.87
CA THR A 265 -9.32 -14.73 -7.00
C THR A 265 -9.66 -15.46 -8.30
N PHE A 266 -9.23 -16.71 -8.45
CA PHE A 266 -9.44 -17.52 -9.64
C PHE A 266 -10.41 -18.70 -9.41
N ALA A 267 -11.18 -18.75 -8.32
CA ALA A 267 -11.96 -19.92 -7.93
C ALA A 267 -13.08 -20.30 -8.92
N THR A 268 -13.66 -19.32 -9.62
CA THR A 268 -14.65 -19.56 -10.70
C THR A 268 -14.01 -20.25 -11.92
N TRP A 269 -12.71 -20.07 -12.15
CA TRP A 269 -12.00 -20.71 -13.26
C TRP A 269 -11.73 -22.20 -13.02
N CYS A 270 -11.38 -22.58 -11.78
CA CYS A 270 -11.18 -23.98 -11.42
C CYS A 270 -12.48 -24.81 -11.51
N SER A 271 -13.65 -24.18 -11.33
CA SER A 271 -14.95 -24.85 -11.34
C SER A 271 -15.55 -25.06 -12.74
N ASP A 272 -15.10 -24.31 -13.75
CA ASP A 272 -15.60 -24.40 -15.14
C ASP A 272 -14.91 -25.49 -16.00
N GLY A 273 -14.01 -26.29 -15.44
CA GLY A 273 -13.30 -27.35 -16.17
C GLY A 273 -12.31 -26.85 -17.24
N ASN A 274 -11.98 -25.55 -17.21
CA ASN A 274 -11.01 -24.88 -18.08
C ASN A 274 -9.60 -24.79 -17.45
N GLY A 275 -9.39 -25.37 -16.27
CA GLY A 275 -8.07 -25.57 -15.69
C GLY A 275 -7.37 -26.73 -16.39
N SER A 276 -6.16 -26.50 -16.88
CA SER A 276 -5.31 -27.61 -17.33
C SER A 276 -4.77 -28.36 -16.10
N GLU A 277 -4.36 -29.64 -16.22
CA GLU A 277 -3.71 -30.40 -15.13
C GLU A 277 -2.50 -29.66 -14.48
N TRP A 278 -2.00 -28.63 -15.15
CA TRP A 278 -0.87 -27.77 -14.74
C TRP A 278 -1.25 -26.63 -13.79
N ASP A 279 -2.54 -26.39 -13.59
CA ASP A 279 -3.10 -25.34 -12.73
C ASP A 279 -3.91 -25.94 -11.57
N ASP A 280 -3.79 -27.25 -11.35
CA ASP A 280 -4.43 -27.99 -10.26
C ASP A 280 -3.79 -27.60 -8.90
N PRO A 281 -4.56 -27.03 -7.96
CA PRO A 281 -4.09 -26.73 -6.60
C PRO A 281 -3.46 -27.95 -5.90
N ASP A 282 -3.90 -29.16 -6.25
CA ASP A 282 -3.41 -30.42 -5.69
C ASP A 282 -2.06 -30.85 -6.28
N THR A 283 -1.69 -30.43 -7.51
CA THR A 283 -0.35 -30.69 -8.10
C THR A 283 0.68 -29.64 -7.69
N LEU A 284 0.26 -28.47 -7.19
CA LEU A 284 1.10 -27.43 -6.59
C LEU A 284 1.52 -27.75 -5.13
N GLY A 285 1.14 -28.91 -4.59
CA GLY A 285 1.70 -29.47 -3.36
C GLY A 285 1.30 -28.76 -2.05
N TYR A 286 0.41 -27.75 -2.07
CA TYR A 286 0.07 -27.02 -0.84
C TYR A 286 -1.35 -26.43 -0.75
N ILE A 287 -2.32 -26.81 -1.58
CA ILE A 287 -3.71 -26.38 -1.39
C ILE A 287 -4.66 -27.53 -1.72
N ASP A 288 -5.15 -28.22 -0.68
CA ASP A 288 -6.24 -29.19 -0.78
C ASP A 288 -7.49 -28.48 -1.31
N ILE A 289 -8.05 -28.97 -2.41
CA ILE A 289 -9.26 -28.43 -3.03
C ILE A 289 -10.47 -28.42 -2.07
N ASN A 290 -10.46 -29.28 -1.04
CA ASN A 290 -11.51 -29.34 -0.02
C ASN A 290 -11.44 -28.19 1.01
N ASP A 291 -10.32 -27.46 1.10
CA ASP A 291 -10.19 -26.24 1.91
C ASP A 291 -10.76 -25.00 1.20
N LEU A 292 -11.15 -25.12 -0.09
CA LEU A 292 -11.69 -24.04 -0.92
C LEU A 292 -13.23 -24.04 -0.98
N VAL A 293 -13.90 -24.88 -0.18
CA VAL A 293 -15.36 -25.01 -0.18
C VAL A 293 -16.01 -24.20 0.96
N LEU A 294 -16.78 -23.19 0.54
CA LEU A 294 -17.77 -22.33 1.25
C LEU A 294 -17.26 -21.18 2.12
#